data_AF-T0ZA02-F1
#
_entry.id   AF-T0ZA02-F1
#
_cell.length_a   1.000
_cell.length_b   1.000
_cell.length_c   1.000
_cell.angle_alpha   90.00
_cell.angle_beta   90.00
_cell.angle_gamma   90.00
#
_symmetry.space_group_name_H-M   'P 1'
#
loop_
_entity.id
_entity.type
_entity.pdbx_description
1 polymer ?
#
loop_
_entity_poly.entity_id
_entity_poly.type
_entity_poly.pdbx_seq_one_letter_code
_entity_poly.pdbx_strand_id
1 'polypeptide(L)' 'MEFVAPGAPAAHSPWPIDPGFSGILKKACQGDLVVLVNPVNPTGEEISRDLVFFLGRELFKRGAFLMIDESFQDFIG' A
#
# COMPACT_ATOMS: atom_id res chain seq x y z
N MET A 1 1.95 20.61 -12.99
CA MET A 1 2.89 19.47 -12.87
C MET A 1 4.04 19.96 -12.02
N GLU A 2 4.01 19.66 -10.72
CA GLU A 2 5.12 19.99 -9.81
C GLU A 2 6.11 18.83 -9.83
N PHE A 3 7.37 19.13 -10.12
CA PHE A 3 8.48 18.21 -9.96
C PHE A 3 9.10 18.48 -8.58
N VAL A 4 9.01 17.51 -7.67
CA VAL A 4 9.76 17.54 -6.41
C VAL A 4 11.18 17.07 -6.71
N ALA A 5 12.17 17.87 -6.33
CA ALA A 5 13.59 17.60 -6.59
C ALA A 5 14.08 16.33 -5.86
N PRO A 6 15.01 15.54 -6.43
CA PRO A 6 15.57 14.38 -5.76
C PRO A 6 16.46 14.85 -4.60
N GLY A 7 16.20 14.35 -3.38
CA GLY A 7 17.04 14.59 -2.20
C GLY A 7 16.42 15.44 -1.08
N ALA A 8 15.15 15.81 -1.16
CA ALA A 8 14.43 16.26 0.04
C ALA A 8 14.27 15.05 0.98
N PRO A 9 14.58 15.16 2.28
CA PRO A 9 14.23 14.11 3.23
C PRO A 9 12.74 13.84 3.10
N ALA A 10 12.33 12.57 2.98
CA ALA A 10 10.92 12.19 2.89
C ALA A 10 10.19 12.86 4.06
N ALA A 11 9.47 13.95 3.75
CA ALA A 11 8.65 14.62 4.72
C ALA A 11 7.67 13.57 5.25
N HIS A 12 7.49 13.50 6.57
CA HIS A 12 6.55 12.57 7.20
C HIS A 12 5.28 12.48 6.36
N SER A 13 5.00 11.28 5.83
CA SER A 13 3.87 11.06 4.93
C SER A 13 2.61 11.66 5.56
N PRO A 14 1.85 12.52 4.85
CA PRO A 14 0.54 12.92 5.34
C PRO A 14 -0.43 11.73 5.48
N TRP A 15 -0.07 10.56 4.94
CA TRP A 15 -0.85 9.34 4.95
C TRP A 15 -0.12 8.24 5.74
N PRO A 16 -0.16 8.26 7.08
CA PRO A 16 0.45 7.18 7.87
C PRO A 16 -0.25 5.85 7.54
N ILE A 17 0.54 4.87 7.10
CA ILE A 17 0.05 3.52 6.86
C ILE A 17 -0.12 2.83 8.22
N ASP A 18 -1.33 2.37 8.52
CA ASP A 18 -1.58 1.49 9.66
C ASP A 18 -0.91 0.13 9.37
N PRO A 19 0.17 -0.25 10.08
CA PRO A 19 0.89 -1.49 9.81
C PRO A 19 0.03 -2.73 10.09
N GLY A 20 -1.05 -2.61 10.85
CA GLY A 20 -2.01 -3.68 11.10
C GLY A 20 -3.15 -3.76 10.09
N PHE A 21 -3.26 -2.79 9.15
CA PHE A 21 -4.38 -2.65 8.22
C PHE A 21 -5.76 -2.76 8.92
N SER A 22 -5.86 -2.32 10.17
CA SER A 22 -6.97 -2.64 11.07
C SER A 22 -8.31 -2.10 10.55
N GLY A 23 -8.29 -0.92 9.91
CA GLY A 23 -9.47 -0.33 9.29
C GLY A 23 -9.99 -1.14 8.09
N ILE A 24 -9.09 -1.65 7.26
CA ILE A 24 -9.41 -2.48 6.10
C ILE A 24 -9.90 -3.85 6.57
N LEU A 25 -9.15 -4.51 7.45
CA LEU A 25 -9.46 -5.87 7.92
C LEU A 25 -10.75 -5.96 8.75
N LYS A 26 -11.19 -4.86 9.38
CA LYS A 26 -12.49 -4.77 10.06
C LYS A 26 -13.67 -4.67 9.10
N LYS A 27 -13.46 -4.19 7.88
CA LYS A 27 -14.52 -3.90 6.90
C LYS A 27 -14.59 -4.88 5.75
N ALA A 28 -13.44 -5.42 5.34
CA ALA A 28 -13.34 -6.33 4.20
C ALA A 28 -14.16 -7.60 4.45
N CYS A 29 -15.02 -7.92 3.48
CA CYS A 29 -15.88 -9.08 3.48
C CYS A 29 -15.71 -9.89 2.19
N GLN A 30 -16.42 -11.02 2.11
CA GLN A 30 -16.30 -11.94 0.98
C GLN A 30 -16.67 -11.24 -0.33
N GLY A 31 -15.80 -11.36 -1.34
CA GLY A 31 -15.99 -10.77 -2.66
C GLY A 31 -15.44 -9.34 -2.81
N ASP A 32 -15.02 -8.69 -1.73
CA ASP A 32 -14.41 -7.37 -1.81
C ASP A 32 -13.06 -7.42 -2.53
N LEU A 33 -12.74 -6.34 -3.26
CA LEU A 33 -11.42 -6.09 -3.81
C LEU A 33 -10.74 -4.97 -3.03
N VAL A 34 -9.61 -5.29 -2.39
CA VAL A 34 -8.74 -4.30 -1.77
C VAL A 34 -7.63 -3.96 -2.75
N VAL A 35 -7.46 -2.66 -3.02
CA VAL A 35 -6.39 -2.15 -3.89
C VAL A 35 -5.31 -1.52 -3.01
N LEU A 36 -4.08 -2.00 -3.18
CA LEU A 36 -2.89 -1.47 -2.53
C LEU A 36 -1.98 -0.86 -3.59
N VAL A 37 -1.69 0.44 -3.48
CA VAL A 37 -0.73 1.11 -4.37
C VAL A 37 0.64 1.00 -3.73
N ASN A 38 1.59 0.34 -4.41
CA ASN A 38 2.93 0.12 -3.91
C ASN A 38 3.93 0.11 -5.08
N PRO A 39 4.79 1.12 -5.24
CA PRO A 39 5.02 2.25 -4.33
C PRO A 39 3.85 3.23 -4.25
N VAL A 40 3.63 3.85 -3.07
CA VAL A 40 2.50 4.76 -2.84
C VAL A 40 2.62 6.02 -3.69
N ASN A 41 1.56 6.39 -4.40
CA ASN A 41 1.44 7.67 -5.10
C ASN A 41 0.56 8.62 -4.26
N PRO A 42 0.95 9.89 -3.97
CA PRO A 42 2.09 10.65 -4.51
C PRO A 42 3.36 10.66 -3.65
N THR A 43 3.35 9.97 -2.52
CA THR A 43 4.33 10.15 -1.45
C THR A 43 5.58 9.27 -1.60
N GLY A 44 5.52 8.25 -2.44
CA GLY A 44 6.66 7.44 -2.89
C GLY A 44 7.09 6.34 -1.92
N GLU A 45 6.42 6.16 -0.77
CA GLU A 45 6.82 5.15 0.20
C GLU A 45 6.54 3.73 -0.30
N GLU A 46 7.43 2.83 0.08
CA GLU A 46 7.29 1.40 -0.15
C GLU A 46 6.67 0.72 1.07
N ILE A 47 5.74 -0.18 0.79
CA ILE A 47 5.21 -1.11 1.78
C ILE A 47 6.07 -2.37 1.75
N SER A 48 6.56 -2.78 2.91
CA SER A 48 7.42 -3.95 3.00
C SER A 48 6.71 -5.20 2.50
N ARG A 49 7.47 -6.07 1.84
CA ARG A 49 7.00 -7.37 1.35
C ARG A 49 6.24 -8.16 2.42
N ASP A 50 6.73 -8.17 3.66
CA ASP A 50 6.12 -8.92 4.76
C ASP A 50 4.72 -8.38 5.11
N LEU A 51 4.53 -7.06 5.08
CA LEU A 51 3.22 -6.43 5.31
C LEU A 51 2.25 -6.73 4.16
N VAL A 52 2.72 -6.75 2.91
CA VAL A 52 1.91 -7.14 1.74
C VAL A 52 1.43 -8.58 1.89
N PHE A 53 2.33 -9.51 2.24
CA PHE A 53 1.97 -10.91 2.46
C PHE A 53 1.01 -11.08 3.64
N PHE A 54 1.22 -10.35 4.73
CA PHE A 54 0.31 -10.35 5.87
C PHE A 54 -1.10 -9.93 5.44
N LEU A 55 -1.23 -8.80 4.75
CA LEU A 55 -2.53 -8.30 4.26
C LEU A 55 -3.19 -9.33 3.32
N GLY A 56 -2.45 -9.86 2.34
CA GLY A 56 -2.98 -10.84 1.40
C GLY A 56 -3.52 -12.09 2.08
N ARG A 57 -2.81 -12.61 3.09
CA ARG A 57 -3.27 -13.77 3.86
C ARG A 57 -4.54 -13.48 4.67
N GLU A 58 -4.63 -12.30 5.26
CA GLU A 58 -5.81 -11.92 6.05
C GLU A 58 -7.04 -11.69 5.17
N LEU A 59 -6.88 -11.08 3.99
CA LEU A 59 -7.97 -10.90 3.03
C LEU A 59 -8.41 -12.24 2.43
N PHE A 60 -7.48 -13.13 2.09
CA PHE A 60 -7.79 -14.46 1.59
C PHE A 60 -8.67 -15.27 2.57
N LYS A 61 -8.33 -15.25 3.87
CA LYS A 61 -9.14 -15.91 4.92
C LYS A 61 -10.59 -15.39 4.99
N ARG A 62 -10.84 -14.16 4.54
CA ARG A 62 -12.15 -13.49 4.51
C ARG A 62 -12.88 -13.69 3.18
N GLY A 63 -12.26 -14.37 2.21
CA GLY A 63 -12.79 -14.50 0.85
C GLY A 63 -12.72 -13.19 0.05
N ALA A 64 -11.85 -12.26 0.44
CA ALA A 64 -11.58 -11.02 -0.27
C ALA A 64 -10.32 -11.15 -1.16
N PHE A 65 -10.20 -10.25 -2.13
CA PHE A 65 -9.09 -10.19 -3.08
C PHE A 65 -8.17 -9.02 -2.77
N LEU A 66 -6.88 -9.20 -3.05
CA LEU A 66 -5.88 -8.15 -3.02
C LEU A 66 -5.37 -7.90 -4.44
N MET A 67 -5.46 -6.66 -4.90
CA MET A 67 -4.78 -6.17 -6.11
C MET A 67 -3.69 -5.20 -5.69
N ILE A 68 -2.51 -5.36 -6.26
CA ILE A 68 -1.37 -4.48 -6.04
C ILE A 68 -1.15 -3.68 -7.32
N ASP A 69 -1.19 -2.36 -7.20
CA ASP A 69 -0.79 -1.45 -8.27
C ASP A 69 0.71 -1.12 -8.10
N GLU A 70 1.51 -1.74 -8.96
CA GLU A 70 2.97 -1.58 -9.02
C GLU A 70 3.42 -0.66 -10.17
N SER A 71 2.55 0.24 -10.64
CA SER A 71 2.85 1.13 -11.78
C SER A 71 4.10 2.00 -11.61
N PHE A 72 4.56 2.22 -10.37
CA PHE A 72 5.76 3.00 -10.07
C PHE A 72 6.99 2.16 -9.69
N GLN A 73 6.90 0.83 -9.71
CA GLN A 73 7.97 -0.06 -9.23
C GLN A 73 9.30 0.16 -9.98
N ASP A 74 9.23 0.41 -11.29
CA ASP A 74 10.42 0.61 -12.13
C ASP A 74 11.20 1.90 -11.81
N PHE A 75 10.62 2.82 -11.02
CA PHE A 75 11.25 4.09 -10.65
C PHE A 75 11.96 4.02 -9.30
N ILE A 76 11.91 2.88 -8.60
CA ILE A 76 12.53 2.71 -7.28
C ILE A 76 13.65 1.69 -7.38
N GLY A 77 14.88 2.14 -7.10
CA GLY A 77 16.13 1.38 -7.21
C GLY A 77 17.23 1.96 -6.34
#